data_AF-A0A5C9BUF6-F1
#
_entry.id   AF-A0A5C9BUF6-F1
#
_cell.length_a   1.000
_cell.length_b   1.000
_cell.length_c   1.000
_cell.angle_alpha   90.00
_cell.angle_beta   90.00
_cell.angle_gamma   90.00
#
_symmetry.space_group_name_H-M   'P 1'
#
loop_
_entity.id
_entity.type
_entity.pdbx_description
1 polymer ?
#
loop_
_entity_poly.entity_id
_entity_poly.type
_entity_poly.pdbx_seq_one_letter_code
_entity_poly.pdbx_strand_id
1 'polypeptide(L)'
;MQCAKCGQEVPADAIYCPHCTGERKTTDRQVINGGIRGGLIGLFLGLLPAAWLLFDFGAERGIKAIAFIVPAVTFTTGLIIGLVKAKREWK
;
A
#
# COMPACT_ATOMS: atom_id res chain seq x y z
N MET A 1 6.83 1.77 -35.10
CA MET A 1 6.82 3.21 -34.75
C MET A 1 7.71 3.43 -33.54
N GLN A 2 8.58 4.43 -33.50
CA GLN A 2 9.53 4.62 -32.37
C GLN A 2 8.90 5.43 -31.25
N CYS A 3 9.14 5.05 -29.99
CA CYS A 3 8.67 5.82 -28.84
C CYS A 3 9.48 7.12 -28.70
N ALA A 4 8.80 8.27 -28.59
CA ALA A 4 9.45 9.57 -28.37
C ALA A 4 10.25 9.67 -27.05
N LYS A 5 10.04 8.74 -26.11
CA LYS A 5 10.63 8.78 -24.76
C LYS A 5 11.81 7.81 -24.57
N CYS A 6 11.76 6.61 -25.15
CA CYS A 6 12.84 5.62 -25.04
C CYS A 6 13.54 5.28 -26.37
N GLY A 7 13.06 5.80 -27.51
CA GLY A 7 13.63 5.54 -28.83
C GLY A 7 13.50 4.10 -29.34
N GLN A 8 12.95 3.17 -28.55
CA GLN A 8 12.73 1.78 -28.96
C GLN A 8 11.54 1.65 -29.90
N GLU A 9 11.59 0.61 -30.72
CA GLU A 9 10.54 0.28 -31.68
C GLU A 9 9.32 -0.31 -30.96
N VAL A 10 8.18 0.36 -31.12
CA VAL A 10 6.90 0.01 -30.49
C VAL A 10 5.99 -0.67 -31.52
N PRO A 11 5.37 -1.81 -31.16
CA PRO A 11 4.39 -2.47 -32.01
C PRO A 11 3.16 -1.57 -32.25
N ALA A 12 2.61 -1.58 -33.46
CA ALA A 12 1.56 -0.67 -33.90
C ALA A 12 0.25 -0.75 -33.08
N ASP A 13 -0.02 -1.88 -32.43
CA ASP A 13 -1.22 -2.13 -31.62
C ASP A 13 -1.12 -1.64 -30.16
N ALA A 14 0.03 -1.10 -29.75
CA ALA A 14 0.21 -0.67 -28.36
C ALA A 14 -0.17 0.81 -28.18
N ILE A 15 -1.26 1.08 -27.44
CA ILE A 15 -1.70 2.42 -27.03
C ILE A 15 -0.63 3.11 -26.14
N TYR A 16 0.15 2.31 -25.40
CA TYR A 16 1.24 2.78 -24.53
C TYR A 16 2.52 2.04 -24.87
N CYS A 17 3.66 2.73 -24.87
CA CYS A 17 4.95 2.10 -25.15
C CYS A 17 5.28 1.06 -24.06
N PRO A 18 5.29 -0.26 -24.36
CA PRO A 18 5.51 -1.31 -23.37
C PRO A 18 6.92 -1.29 -22.79
N HIS A 19 7.84 -0.52 -23.37
CA HIS A 19 9.16 -0.27 -22.80
C HIS A 19 9.18 0.90 -21.81
N CYS A 20 8.30 1.89 -21.98
CA CYS A 20 8.16 3.04 -21.06
C CYS A 20 7.15 2.78 -19.94
N THR A 21 6.09 2.03 -20.23
CA THR A 21 5.04 1.61 -19.28
C THR A 21 5.15 0.15 -18.87
N GLY A 22 6.13 -0.58 -19.42
CA GLY A 22 6.42 -1.94 -19.00
C GLY A 22 6.64 -1.97 -17.51
N GLU A 23 5.97 -2.91 -16.85
CA GLU A 23 6.16 -3.15 -15.43
C GLU A 23 7.66 -3.15 -15.14
N ARG A 24 8.12 -2.10 -14.45
CA ARG A 24 9.44 -2.12 -13.83
C ARG A 24 9.49 -3.45 -13.11
N LYS A 25 10.52 -4.27 -13.35
CA LYS A 25 10.73 -5.53 -12.64
C LYS A 25 11.03 -5.22 -11.17
N THR A 26 10.02 -4.75 -10.44
CA THR A 26 10.05 -4.70 -8.99
C THR A 26 10.08 -6.15 -8.56
N THR A 27 11.15 -6.58 -7.93
CA THR A 27 11.20 -7.93 -7.35
C THR A 27 10.01 -8.04 -6.39
N ASP A 28 9.11 -9.01 -6.59
CA ASP A 28 7.91 -9.24 -5.77
C ASP A 28 8.18 -9.09 -4.26
N ARG A 29 9.34 -9.61 -3.84
CA ARG A 29 9.82 -9.56 -2.44
C ARG A 29 9.98 -8.14 -1.89
N GLN A 30 10.37 -7.17 -2.71
CA GLN A 30 10.54 -5.77 -2.30
C GLN A 30 9.19 -5.05 -2.18
N VAL A 31 8.24 -5.37 -3.07
CA VAL A 31 6.86 -4.86 -2.98
C VAL A 31 6.20 -5.39 -1.71
N ILE A 32 6.35 -6.69 -1.44
CA ILE A 32 5.86 -7.34 -0.21
C ILE A 32 6.47 -6.68 1.03
N ASN A 33 7.79 -6.45 1.06
CA ASN A 33 8.45 -5.80 2.18
C ASN A 33 7.94 -4.35 2.41
N GLY A 34 7.67 -3.62 1.33
CA GLY A 34 7.07 -2.29 1.41
C GLY A 34 5.64 -2.30 1.96
N GLY A 35 4.83 -3.27 1.51
CA GLY A 35 3.49 -3.54 2.04
C GLY A 35 3.50 -3.91 3.52
N ILE A 36 4.39 -4.81 3.95
CA ILE A 36 4.56 -5.20 5.37
C ILE A 36 4.94 -3.98 6.21
N ARG A 37 5.90 -3.18 5.76
CA ARG A 37 6.34 -1.98 6.50
C ARG A 37 5.21 -0.96 6.64
N GLY A 38 4.48 -0.69 5.55
CA GLY A 38 3.32 0.20 5.58
C GLY A 38 2.17 -0.32 6.44
N GLY A 39 1.87 -1.62 6.34
CA GLY A 39 0.87 -2.30 7.15
C GLY A 39 1.20 -2.27 8.64
N LEU A 40 2.44 -2.57 9.04
CA LEU A 40 2.88 -2.50 10.44
C LEU A 40 2.73 -1.08 11.01
N ILE A 41 3.10 -0.05 10.24
CA ILE A 41 2.92 1.35 10.66
C ILE A 41 1.44 1.67 10.82
N GLY A 42 0.60 1.31 9.85
CA GLY A 42 -0.84 1.54 9.89
C GLY A 42 -1.54 0.79 11.03
N LEU A 43 -1.10 -0.45 11.32
CA LEU A 43 -1.59 -1.24 12.45
C LEU A 43 -1.22 -0.56 13.76
N PHE A 44 0.04 -0.18 13.94
CA PHE A 44 0.52 0.46 15.17
C PHE A 44 -0.23 1.77 15.44
N LEU A 45 -0.44 2.58 14.39
CA LEU A 45 -1.17 3.84 14.48
C LEU A 45 -2.64 3.66 14.86
N GLY A 46 -3.29 2.57 14.43
CA GLY A 46 -4.69 2.29 14.77
C GLY A 46 -4.86 1.55 16.10
N LEU A 47 -3.90 0.71 16.48
CA LEU A 47 -3.93 -0.05 17.72
C LEU A 47 -3.73 0.86 18.94
N LEU A 48 -2.91 1.90 18.84
CA LEU A 48 -2.68 2.89 19.91
C LEU A 48 -4.00 3.53 20.42
N PRO A 49 -4.81 4.20 19.58
CA PRO A 49 -6.06 4.80 20.02
C PRO A 49 -7.11 3.75 20.41
N ALA A 50 -7.11 2.57 19.76
CA ALA A 50 -8.02 1.49 20.13
C ALA A 50 -7.73 0.94 21.54
N ALA A 51 -6.45 0.72 21.87
CA ALA A 51 -6.02 0.28 23.19
C ALA A 51 -6.30 1.35 24.26
N TRP A 52 -6.06 2.62 23.93
CA TRP A 52 -6.37 3.75 24.81
C TRP A 52 -7.87 3.80 25.15
N LEU A 53 -8.74 3.73 24.14
CA LEU A 53 -10.20 3.72 24.33
C LEU A 53 -10.67 2.54 25.19
N LEU A 54 -10.09 1.36 25.00
CA LEU A 54 -10.41 0.18 25.81
C LEU A 54 -9.92 0.30 27.26
N PHE A 55 -8.83 1.03 27.51
CA PHE A 55 -8.30 1.26 28.84
C PHE A 55 -9.20 2.20 29.66
N ASP A 56 -9.64 3.31 29.08
CA ASP A 56 -10.46 4.31 29.77
C ASP A 56 -11.91 3.87 29.98
N PHE A 57 -12.54 3.30 28.93
CA PHE A 57 -13.98 3.04 28.93
C PHE A 57 -14.35 1.57 29.11
N GLY A 58 -13.36 0.67 29.19
CA GLY A 58 -13.59 -0.76 29.31
C GLY A 58 -14.28 -1.37 28.09
N ALA A 59 -14.72 -2.62 28.23
CA ALA A 59 -15.27 -3.43 27.15
C ALA A 59 -16.79 -3.31 27.01
N GLU A 60 -17.32 -2.09 26.99
CA GLU A 60 -18.74 -1.85 26.75
C GLU A 60 -19.11 -2.16 25.28
N ARG A 61 -20.34 -2.62 25.05
CA ARG A 61 -20.76 -3.27 23.78
C ARG A 61 -20.51 -2.43 22.53
N GLY A 62 -20.58 -1.10 22.63
CA GLY A 62 -20.33 -0.18 21.51
C GLY A 62 -18.83 0.09 21.23
N ILE A 63 -18.00 0.08 22.27
CA ILE A 63 -16.56 0.40 22.16
C ILE A 63 -15.77 -0.77 21.55
N LYS A 64 -16.23 -2.02 21.76
CA LYS A 64 -15.62 -3.21 21.14
C LYS A 64 -15.57 -3.14 19.61
N ALA A 65 -16.62 -2.64 18.98
CA ALA A 65 -16.68 -2.53 17.52
C ALA A 65 -15.69 -1.48 17.00
N ILE A 66 -15.62 -0.32 17.66
CA ILE A 66 -14.72 0.78 17.30
C ILE A 66 -13.26 0.36 17.51
N ALA A 67 -12.95 -0.28 18.64
CA ALA A 67 -11.62 -0.78 18.95
C ALA A 67 -11.13 -1.84 17.94
N PHE A 68 -12.03 -2.49 17.19
CA PHE A 68 -11.67 -3.48 16.18
C PHE A 68 -11.63 -2.90 14.76
N ILE A 69 -12.60 -2.05 14.41
CA ILE A 69 -12.68 -1.41 13.08
C ILE A 69 -11.55 -0.41 12.86
N VAL A 70 -11.19 0.37 13.88
CA VAL A 70 -10.17 1.42 13.74
C VAL A 70 -8.81 0.82 13.34
N PRO A 71 -8.25 -0.19 14.05
CA PRO A 71 -7.00 -0.83 13.62
C PRO A 71 -7.10 -1.54 12.27
N ALA A 72 -8.26 -2.14 11.95
CA ALA A 72 -8.44 -2.86 10.68
C ALA A 72 -8.39 -1.91 9.48
N VAL A 73 -9.06 -0.75 9.57
CA VAL A 73 -9.09 0.26 8.49
C VAL A 73 -7.72 0.94 8.35
N THR A 74 -7.05 1.27 9.46
CA THR A 74 -5.71 1.88 9.38
C THR A 74 -4.67 0.88 8.88
N PHE A 75 -4.77 -0.40 9.24
CA PHE A 75 -3.91 -1.46 8.71
C PHE A 75 -4.05 -1.61 7.19
N THR A 76 -5.28 -1.76 6.70
CA THR A 76 -5.54 -1.90 5.26
C THR A 76 -5.08 -0.68 4.48
N THR A 77 -5.34 0.53 4.99
CA THR A 77 -4.87 1.78 4.39
C THR A 77 -3.34 1.85 4.36
N GLY A 78 -2.67 1.53 5.48
CA GLY A 78 -1.21 1.50 5.57
C GLY A 78 -0.58 0.49 4.63
N LEU A 79 -1.20 -0.68 4.47
CA LEU A 79 -0.77 -1.74 3.56
C LEU A 79 -0.86 -1.28 2.10
N ILE A 80 -1.98 -0.67 1.68
CA ILE A 80 -2.15 -0.13 0.33
C ILE A 80 -1.11 0.95 0.04
N ILE A 81 -0.92 1.91 0.95
CA ILE A 81 0.07 2.99 0.78
C ILE A 81 1.48 2.40 0.71
N GLY A 82 1.80 1.41 1.53
CA GLY A 82 3.09 0.71 1.53
C GLY A 82 3.38 0.02 0.19
N LEU A 83 2.40 -0.70 -0.36
CA LEU A 83 2.51 -1.36 -1.66
C LEU A 83 2.67 -0.34 -2.80
N VAL A 84 1.86 0.73 -2.82
CA VAL A 84 1.92 1.76 -3.87
C VAL A 84 3.24 2.52 -3.83
N LYS A 85 3.70 2.90 -2.64
CA LYS A 85 4.99 3.59 -2.47
C LYS A 85 6.15 2.68 -2.89
N ALA A 86 6.09 1.40 -2.53
CA ALA A 86 7.06 0.40 -2.97
C ALA A 86 6.96 0.03 -4.45
N LYS A 87 5.90 0.39 -5.19
CA LYS A 87 5.89 0.36 -6.66
C LYS A 87 6.42 1.67 -7.27
N ARG A 88 6.19 2.82 -6.61
CA ARG A 88 6.52 4.16 -7.14
C ARG A 88 7.98 4.57 -6.94
N GLU A 89 8.59 4.22 -5.81
CA GLU A 89 9.97 4.66 -5.45
C GLU A 89 11.10 3.89 -6.16
N TRP A 90 10.78 2.86 -6.94
CA TRP A 90 11.79 2.16 -7.75
C TRP A 90 11.98 2.92 -9.06
N LYS A 91 13.13 3.60 -9.15
CA LYS A 91 13.62 4.35 -10.31
C LYS A 91 14.31 3.42 -11.29
#